data_AF-A0A538Q8B2-F1
#
_entry.id   AF-A0A538Q8B2-F1
#
_cell.length_a   1.000
_cell.length_b   1.000
_cell.length_c   1.000
_cell.angle_alpha   90.00
_cell.angle_beta   90.00
_cell.angle_gamma   90.00
#
_symmetry.space_group_name_H-M   'P 1'
#
loop_
_entity.id
_entity.type
_entity.pdbx_description
1 polymer ?
#
loop_
_entity_poly.entity_id
_entity_poly.type
_entity_poly.pdbx_seq_one_letter_code
_entity_poly.pdbx_strand_id
1 'polypeptide(L)'
;MSNDQRQAWFARMMESGLENDIFAPSDVLAHATPDVLASHLPAELLSKVLASSLAAGSMTPERVLETVTPELMAKHLPHDVLWQCIAAAAARAGVNKTVGS
;
A
#
# COMPACT_ATOMS: atom_id res chain seq x y z
N MET A 1 6.68 10.42 -18.22
CA MET A 1 5.37 10.03 -17.67
C MET A 1 4.79 11.25 -16.95
N SER A 2 3.53 11.58 -17.21
CA SER A 2 2.81 12.56 -16.39
C SER A 2 2.59 12.01 -14.98
N ASN A 3 2.26 12.89 -14.02
CA ASN A 3 1.99 12.47 -12.64
C ASN A 3 0.82 11.46 -12.61
N ASP A 4 -0.29 11.76 -13.28
CA ASP A 4 -1.46 10.89 -13.39
C ASP A 4 -1.12 9.51 -13.95
N GLN A 5 -0.26 9.45 -14.97
CA GLN A 5 0.18 8.19 -15.57
C GLN A 5 1.03 7.36 -14.61
N ARG A 6 1.82 8.02 -13.75
CA ARG A 6 2.61 7.36 -12.72
C ARG A 6 1.73 6.86 -11.57
N GLN A 7 0.74 7.64 -11.15
CA GLN A 7 -0.24 7.22 -10.13
C GLN A 7 -1.04 6.00 -10.62
N ALA A 8 -1.55 6.04 -11.85
CA ALA A 8 -2.26 4.91 -12.45
C ALA A 8 -1.38 3.66 -12.51
N TRP A 9 -0.09 3.82 -12.85
CA TRP A 9 0.86 2.72 -12.84
C TRP A 9 1.03 2.11 -11.45
N PHE A 10 1.23 2.92 -10.40
CA PHE A 10 1.37 2.44 -9.02
C PHE A 10 0.11 1.74 -8.52
N ALA A 11 -1.06 2.32 -8.78
CA ALA A 11 -2.34 1.72 -8.40
C ALA A 11 -2.49 0.32 -9.01
N ARG A 12 -2.26 0.21 -10.33
CA ARG A 12 -2.33 -1.06 -11.07
C ARG A 12 -1.32 -2.09 -10.58
N MET A 13 -0.08 -1.66 -10.27
CA MET A 13 0.95 -2.55 -9.77
C MET A 13 0.61 -3.10 -8.37
N MET A 14 0.12 -2.24 -7.47
CA MET A 14 -0.27 -2.67 -6.13
C MET A 14 -1.53 -3.54 -6.14
N GLU A 15 -2.52 -3.20 -6.95
CA GLU A 15 -3.71 -4.02 -7.17
C GLU A 15 -3.32 -5.39 -7.71
N SER A 16 -2.57 -5.46 -8.81
CA SER A 16 -2.13 -6.73 -9.40
C SER A 16 -1.25 -7.52 -8.43
N GLY A 17 -0.38 -6.86 -7.66
CA GLY A 17 0.47 -7.51 -6.67
C GLY A 17 -0.35 -8.17 -5.54
N LEU A 18 -1.40 -7.49 -5.05
CA LEU A 18 -2.31 -8.03 -4.05
C LEU A 18 -3.20 -9.15 -4.62
N GLU A 19 -3.73 -8.99 -5.83
CA GLU A 19 -4.58 -9.99 -6.48
C GLU A 19 -3.87 -11.30 -6.79
N ASN A 20 -2.56 -11.24 -7.08
CA ASN A 20 -1.75 -12.41 -7.44
C ASN A 20 -0.96 -12.97 -6.23
N ASP A 21 -1.28 -12.55 -5.00
CA ASP A 21 -0.60 -12.93 -3.76
C ASP A 21 0.92 -12.66 -3.75
N ILE A 22 1.41 -11.80 -4.66
CA ILE A 22 2.81 -11.34 -4.69
C ILE A 22 3.03 -10.37 -3.52
N PHE A 23 2.03 -9.55 -3.21
CA PHE A 23 2.02 -8.62 -2.08
C PHE A 23 1.08 -9.16 -1.01
N ALA A 24 1.55 -9.20 0.24
CA ALA A 24 0.65 -9.35 1.37
C ALA A 24 0.25 -7.94 1.86
N PRO A 25 -0.95 -7.80 2.45
CA PRO A 25 -1.40 -6.55 3.07
C PRO A 25 -0.38 -5.95 4.06
N SER A 26 0.32 -6.80 4.80
CA SER A 26 1.34 -6.40 5.77
C SER A 26 2.55 -5.71 5.15
N ASP A 27 2.93 -6.03 3.90
CA ASP A 27 4.09 -5.40 3.26
C ASP A 27 3.81 -3.99 2.81
N VAL A 28 2.55 -3.73 2.45
CA VAL A 28 2.10 -2.39 2.09
C VAL A 28 2.22 -1.48 3.32
N LEU A 29 1.80 -1.96 4.50
CA LEU A 29 1.92 -1.21 5.75
C LEU A 29 3.34 -1.14 6.34
N ALA A 30 4.29 -1.93 5.84
CA ALA A 30 5.67 -1.84 6.30
C ALA A 30 6.29 -0.47 6.01
N HIS A 31 5.89 0.17 4.90
CA HIS A 31 6.35 1.50 4.51
C HIS A 31 5.23 2.55 4.53
N ALA A 32 3.97 2.16 4.30
CA ALA A 32 2.81 3.01 4.56
C ALA A 32 2.44 3.01 6.06
N THR A 33 3.40 3.44 6.88
CA THR A 33 3.26 3.49 8.34
C THR A 33 2.12 4.44 8.77
N PRO A 34 1.58 4.32 9.99
CA PRO A 34 0.54 5.23 10.48
C PRO A 34 0.91 6.72 10.36
N ASP A 35 2.19 7.07 10.55
CA ASP A 35 2.68 8.45 10.43
C ASP A 35 2.65 8.96 8.97
N VAL A 36 3.06 8.11 8.03
CA VAL A 36 2.98 8.40 6.59
C VAL A 36 1.51 8.54 6.17
N LEU A 37 0.65 7.63 6.61
CA LEU A 37 -0.78 7.71 6.33
C LEU A 37 -1.37 9.01 6.89
N ALA A 38 -1.06 9.36 8.14
CA ALA A 38 -1.56 10.58 8.78
C ALA A 38 -1.10 11.87 8.07
N SER A 39 0.13 11.87 7.56
CA SER A 39 0.72 13.04 6.90
C SER A 39 0.22 13.28 5.48
N HIS A 40 -0.22 12.22 4.80
CA HIS A 40 -0.52 12.26 3.37
C HIS A 40 -1.98 11.98 3.01
N LEU A 41 -2.74 11.29 3.88
CA LEU A 41 -4.15 11.05 3.65
C LEU A 41 -5.01 12.23 4.11
N PRO A 42 -6.09 12.55 3.39
CA PRO A 42 -7.13 13.45 3.86
C PRO A 42 -7.74 12.97 5.18
N ALA A 43 -8.12 13.92 6.04
CA ALA A 43 -8.74 13.65 7.34
C ALA A 43 -10.00 12.76 7.26
N GLU A 44 -10.77 12.87 6.17
CA GLU A 44 -11.93 12.01 5.94
C GLU A 44 -11.54 10.53 5.75
N LEU A 45 -10.45 10.25 5.02
CA LEU A 45 -9.98 8.87 4.84
C LEU A 45 -9.42 8.31 6.14
N LEU A 46 -8.64 9.10 6.88
CA LEU A 46 -8.12 8.70 8.19
C LEU A 46 -9.26 8.39 9.17
N SER A 47 -10.30 9.23 9.20
CA SER A 47 -11.48 9.00 10.03
C SER A 47 -12.18 7.69 9.70
N LYS A 48 -12.27 7.33 8.41
CA LYS A 48 -12.84 6.05 7.96
C LYS A 48 -11.98 4.86 8.39
N VAL A 49 -10.65 4.95 8.26
CA VAL A 49 -9.72 3.90 8.71
C VAL A 49 -9.85 3.66 10.21
N LEU A 50 -9.89 4.74 10.99
CA LEU A 50 -10.06 4.67 12.44
C LEU A 50 -11.43 4.11 12.82
N ALA A 51 -12.51 4.55 12.17
CA ALA A 51 -13.86 4.05 12.42
C ALA A 51 -13.96 2.54 12.11
N SER A 52 -13.41 2.10 10.97
CA SER A 52 -13.36 0.68 10.60
C SER A 52 -12.57 -0.15 11.61
N SER A 53 -11.41 0.36 12.03
CA SER A 53 -10.54 -0.32 13.01
C SER A 53 -11.20 -0.40 14.39
N LEU A 54 -11.87 0.67 14.83
CA LEU A 54 -12.58 0.70 16.12
C LEU A 54 -13.80 -0.22 16.12
N ALA A 55 -14.58 -0.23 15.04
CA ALA A 55 -15.71 -1.15 14.89
C ALA A 55 -15.27 -2.63 14.88
N ALA A 56 -14.08 -2.91 14.34
CA ALA A 56 -13.49 -4.24 14.32
C ALA A 56 -12.82 -4.64 15.66
N GLY A 57 -12.49 -3.67 16.52
CA GLY A 57 -11.69 -3.88 17.73
C GLY A 57 -10.20 -4.10 17.48
N SER A 58 -9.72 -3.98 16.23
CA SER A 58 -8.32 -4.14 15.86
C SER A 58 -8.01 -3.41 14.54
N MET A 59 -6.80 -2.83 14.44
CA MET A 59 -6.28 -2.24 13.20
C MET A 59 -5.34 -3.23 12.53
N THR A 60 -5.85 -3.96 11.52
CA THR A 60 -5.06 -4.92 10.74
C THR A 60 -4.73 -4.38 9.35
N PRO A 61 -3.67 -4.88 8.68
CA PRO A 61 -3.32 -4.44 7.34
C PRO A 61 -4.44 -4.62 6.31
N GLU A 62 -5.18 -5.72 6.39
CA GLU A 62 -6.33 -6.02 5.52
C GLU A 62 -7.39 -4.94 5.66
N ARG A 63 -7.73 -4.57 6.91
CA ARG A 63 -8.72 -3.53 7.22
C ARG A 63 -8.32 -2.16 6.72
N VAL A 64 -7.02 -1.83 6.82
CA VAL A 64 -6.53 -0.56 6.28
C VAL A 64 -6.69 -0.54 4.77
N LEU A 65 -6.39 -1.63 4.07
CA LEU A 65 -6.54 -1.72 2.61
C LEU A 65 -7.99 -1.74 2.12
N GLU A 66 -8.94 -2.20 2.94
CA GLU A 66 -10.39 -2.06 2.64
C GLU A 66 -10.82 -0.59 2.51
N THR A 67 -10.16 0.31 3.26
CA THR A 67 -10.49 1.75 3.25
C THR A 67 -9.53 2.57 2.39
N VAL A 68 -8.24 2.20 2.42
CA VAL A 68 -7.14 2.86 1.71
C VAL A 68 -6.73 1.96 0.55
N THR A 69 -7.53 2.00 -0.51
CA THR A 69 -7.33 1.17 -1.70
C THR A 69 -6.04 1.56 -2.44
N PRO A 70 -5.46 0.67 -3.28
CA PRO A 70 -4.31 0.98 -4.12
C PRO A 70 -4.42 2.28 -4.91
N GLU A 71 -5.61 2.62 -5.40
CA GLU A 71 -5.89 3.88 -6.10
C GLU A 71 -5.73 5.10 -5.19
N LEU A 72 -6.29 5.04 -3.98
CA LEU A 72 -6.17 6.11 -2.99
C LEU A 72 -4.72 6.26 -2.52
N MET A 73 -4.02 5.14 -2.36
CA MET A 73 -2.60 5.15 -2.03
C MET A 73 -1.79 5.83 -3.13
N ALA A 74 -1.99 5.47 -4.38
CA ALA A 74 -1.29 6.10 -5.50
C ALA A 74 -1.56 7.60 -5.63
N LYS A 75 -2.77 8.03 -5.28
CA LYS A 75 -3.18 9.43 -5.34
C LYS A 75 -2.58 10.29 -4.24
N HIS A 76 -2.46 9.74 -3.04
CA HIS A 76 -2.16 10.52 -1.83
C HIS A 76 -0.76 10.29 -1.29
N LEU A 77 -0.20 9.09 -1.42
CA LEU A 77 1.12 8.77 -0.88
C LEU A 77 2.25 9.23 -1.83
N PRO A 78 3.42 9.56 -1.27
CA PRO A 78 4.62 9.78 -2.05
C PRO A 78 5.00 8.53 -2.84
N HIS A 79 5.39 8.72 -4.10
CA HIS A 79 5.82 7.62 -4.98
C HIS A 79 6.99 6.81 -4.43
N ASP A 80 7.89 7.45 -3.67
CA ASP A 80 9.03 6.76 -3.06
C ASP A 80 8.57 5.76 -2.00
N VAL A 81 7.53 6.09 -1.23
CA VAL A 81 6.93 5.16 -0.26
C VAL A 81 6.29 3.98 -0.98
N LEU A 82 5.50 4.25 -2.04
CA LEU A 82 4.85 3.20 -2.83
C LEU A 82 5.87 2.25 -3.46
N TRP A 83 6.98 2.80 -3.97
CA TRP A 83 8.08 2.00 -4.49
C TRP A 83 8.73 1.14 -3.41
N GLN A 84 8.92 1.67 -2.19
CA GLN A 84 9.44 0.89 -1.08
C GLN A 84 8.50 -0.26 -0.68
N CYS A 85 7.17 -0.04 -0.66
CA CYS A 85 6.19 -1.12 -0.45
C CYS A 85 6.37 -2.24 -1.48
N ILE A 86 6.47 -1.88 -2.76
CA ILE A 86 6.67 -2.83 -3.87
C ILE A 86 8.00 -3.58 -3.73
N ALA A 87 9.08 -2.86 -3.44
CA ALA A 87 10.42 -3.43 -3.32
C ALA A 87 10.52 -4.40 -2.13
N ALA A 88 9.97 -4.03 -0.98
CA ALA A 88 9.88 -4.90 0.18
C ALA A 88 9.07 -6.16 -0.13
N ALA A 89 7.96 -5.99 -0.85
CA ALA A 89 7.13 -7.12 -1.20
C ALA A 89 7.80 -8.09 -2.19
N ALA A 90 8.48 -7.55 -3.21
CA ALA A 90 9.28 -8.34 -4.14
C ALA A 90 10.46 -9.07 -3.47
N ALA A 91 11.11 -8.43 -2.48
CA ALA A 91 12.19 -9.04 -1.72
C ALA A 91 11.69 -10.25 -0.91
N ARG A 92 10.54 -10.15 -0.23
CA ARG A 92 9.90 -11.27 0.48
C ARG A 92 9.48 -12.39 -0.46
N ALA A 93 8.93 -12.05 -1.62
CA ALA A 93 8.52 -13.03 -2.64
C ALA A 93 9.71 -13.80 -3.25
N GLY A 94 10.97 -13.47 -2.89
CA GLY A 94 12.14 -14.20 -3.34
C GLY A 94 12.55 -13.86 -4.77
N VAL A 95 12.03 -12.77 -5.36
CA VAL A 95 12.43 -12.29 -6.70
C VAL A 95 13.94 -12.00 -6.76
N ASN A 96 14.58 -11.78 -5.62
CA ASN A 96 16.02 -11.58 -5.50
C ASN A 96 16.85 -12.89 -5.49
N LYS A 97 16.24 -14.07 -5.63
CA LYS A 97 16.91 -15.38 -5.46
C LYS A 97 17.14 -16.17 -6.75
N THR A 98 16.73 -15.68 -7.92
CA THR A 98 16.80 -16.43 -9.18
C THR A 98 17.77 -15.89 -10.23
N VAL A 99 18.61 -14.90 -9.90
CA VAL A 99 19.74 -14.48 -10.74
C VAL A 99 21.05 -14.94 -10.10
N GLY A 100 21.30 -16.25 -10.15
CA GLY A 100 22.54 -16.83 -9.62
C GLY A 100 22.37 -18.27 -9.16
N SER A 101 22.15 -19.20 -10.09
CA SER A 101 22.49 -20.62 -9.94
C SER A 101 22.75 -21.19 -11.33
#